data_AF-A0A165DM93-F1
#
_entry.id   AF-A0A165DM93-F1
#
_cell.length_a   1.000
_cell.length_b   1.000
_cell.length_c   1.000
_cell.angle_alpha   90.00
_cell.angle_beta   90.00
_cell.angle_gamma   90.00
#
_symmetry.space_group_name_H-M   'P 1'
#
loop_
_entity.id
_entity.type
_entity.pdbx_description
1 polymer ?
#
loop_
_entity_poly.entity_id
_entity_poly.type
_entity_poly.pdbx_seq_one_letter_code
_entity_poly.pdbx_strand_id
1 'polypeptide(L)'
;MSKRLQTKLERLSLSTITLSGLYHELRNSRSLRALSVTDLRVKPNMLAQPPWHGDQVLSSLRSLHLGLIVKSVQGALPSILDHFRPSSLETVSLRLLSGLWYEGQALANLRPLMAASKLRVLSLHDYPLSDTEMVQLLTRIPSLERLALSYPEDAYTSDNLVDVLRLPVRGAWLLPRLTHLYIRGVASQSQSEASVSVWLLLELVRARRKARRDAAFRHALCPVAALVSVRRGESELVPPPGSEDKTGIPWTRMPAPAPAPASSQPGWWDIPAQIIRGLEYEE
;
A
#
# COMPACT_ATOMS: atom_id res chain seq x y z
N MET A 1 9.91 6.05 29.49
CA MET A 1 10.60 7.17 28.82
C MET A 1 10.33 8.47 29.57
N SER A 2 11.29 9.41 29.62
CA SER A 2 11.04 10.74 30.20
C SER A 2 10.11 11.57 29.31
N LYS A 3 9.22 12.38 29.90
CA LYS A 3 8.22 13.19 29.16
C LYS A 3 8.84 14.11 28.09
N ARG A 4 10.08 14.59 28.30
CA ARG A 4 10.78 15.45 27.33
C ARG A 4 11.20 14.69 26.06
N LEU A 5 11.61 13.43 26.19
CA LEU A 5 12.01 12.60 25.04
C LEU A 5 10.82 12.22 24.16
N GLN A 6 9.63 12.07 24.73
CA GLN A 6 8.40 11.77 23.97
C GLN A 6 7.96 12.93 23.06
N THR A 7 8.24 14.18 23.42
CA THR A 7 7.82 15.34 22.62
C THR A 7 8.60 15.53 21.32
N LYS A 8 9.84 15.03 21.23
CA LYS A 8 10.71 15.17 20.04
C LYS A 8 10.84 13.88 19.22
N LEU A 9 10.13 12.82 19.60
CA LEU A 9 10.23 11.54 18.92
C LEU A 9 9.56 11.63 17.55
N GLU A 10 10.35 11.51 16.48
CA GLU A 10 9.83 11.56 15.09
C GLU A 10 9.49 10.18 14.52
N ARG A 11 10.16 9.13 14.99
CA ARG A 11 9.96 7.75 14.55
C ARG A 11 9.80 6.84 15.74
N LEU A 12 8.80 5.96 15.71
CA LEU A 12 8.54 4.98 16.76
C LEU A 12 8.26 3.63 16.11
N SER A 13 8.99 2.62 16.56
CA SER A 13 8.75 1.22 16.18
C SER A 13 8.44 0.42 17.42
N LEU A 14 7.34 -0.31 17.41
CA LEU A 14 6.88 -1.16 18.49
C LEU A 14 6.68 -2.58 17.95
N SER A 15 7.06 -3.58 18.74
CA SER A 15 6.83 -4.98 18.37
C SER A 15 5.38 -5.36 18.64
N THR A 16 5.02 -5.65 19.89
CA THR A 16 3.68 -6.10 20.26
C THR A 16 3.03 -5.13 21.23
N ILE A 17 1.84 -4.64 20.90
CA ILE A 17 1.10 -3.71 21.75
C ILE A 17 -0.41 -3.86 21.54
N THR A 18 -1.23 -3.53 22.55
CA THR A 18 -2.67 -3.39 22.38
C THR A 18 -3.04 -2.00 21.88
N LEU A 19 -4.22 -1.84 21.29
CA LEU A 19 -4.68 -0.51 20.86
C LEU A 19 -4.72 0.52 22.02
N SER A 20 -5.18 0.10 23.20
CA SER A 20 -5.17 0.94 24.39
C SER A 20 -3.75 1.29 24.86
N GLY A 21 -2.82 0.33 24.81
CA GLY A 21 -1.41 0.58 25.12
C GLY A 21 -0.79 1.58 24.14
N LEU A 22 -1.10 1.43 22.85
CA LEU A 22 -0.63 2.33 21.80
C LEU A 22 -1.12 3.77 22.04
N TYR A 23 -2.38 3.95 22.41
CA TYR A 23 -2.88 5.28 22.80
C TYR A 23 -2.06 5.89 23.95
N HIS A 24 -1.75 5.11 24.99
CA HIS A 24 -0.97 5.59 26.14
C HIS A 24 0.46 6.00 25.77
N GLU A 25 1.08 5.30 24.81
CA GLU A 25 2.40 5.65 24.28
C GLU A 25 2.35 6.91 23.40
N LEU A 26 1.27 7.09 22.63
CA LEU A 26 1.18 8.13 21.61
C LEU A 26 0.57 9.45 22.08
N ARG A 27 -0.17 9.46 23.20
CA ARG A 27 -0.91 10.65 23.68
C ARG A 27 -0.07 11.93 23.87
N ASN A 28 1.25 11.81 24.03
CA ASN A 28 2.17 12.95 24.19
C ASN A 28 3.09 13.17 22.97
N SER A 29 2.96 12.36 21.92
CA SER A 29 3.90 12.28 20.80
C SER A 29 3.47 13.16 19.63
N ARG A 30 3.61 14.49 19.79
CA ARG A 30 3.14 15.48 18.80
C ARG A 30 4.03 15.59 17.55
N SER A 31 5.32 15.31 17.69
CA SER A 31 6.29 15.35 16.59
C SER A 31 6.41 14.03 15.83
N LEU A 32 5.62 13.01 16.19
CA LEU A 32 5.73 11.69 15.55
C LEU A 32 5.31 11.79 14.08
N ARG A 33 6.25 11.46 13.20
CA ARG A 33 6.08 11.44 11.74
C ARG A 33 5.90 10.03 11.20
N ALA A 34 6.55 9.04 11.80
CA ALA A 34 6.44 7.64 11.41
C ALA A 34 6.14 6.74 12.60
N LEU A 35 5.11 5.90 12.45
CA LEU A 35 4.76 4.87 13.40
C LEU A 35 4.80 3.50 12.71
N SER A 36 5.55 2.58 13.29
CA SER A 36 5.52 1.18 12.94
C SER A 36 5.13 0.33 14.13
N VAL A 37 4.15 -0.54 13.95
CA VAL A 37 3.72 -1.51 14.96
C VAL A 37 3.63 -2.86 14.28
N THR A 38 4.46 -3.82 14.71
CA THR A 38 4.49 -5.15 14.11
C THR A 38 3.23 -5.95 14.44
N ASP A 39 2.83 -6.00 15.71
CA ASP A 39 1.72 -6.82 16.22
C ASP A 39 0.78 -5.96 17.07
N LEU A 40 -0.10 -5.21 16.40
CA LEU A 40 -1.16 -4.46 17.04
C LEU A 40 -2.36 -5.39 17.34
N ARG A 41 -2.56 -5.68 18.62
CA ARG A 41 -3.69 -6.48 19.09
C ARG A 41 -4.92 -5.58 19.23
N VAL A 42 -5.90 -5.81 18.36
CA VAL A 42 -7.15 -5.06 18.32
C VAL A 42 -8.28 -5.94 18.87
N LYS A 43 -8.87 -5.50 19.99
CA LYS A 43 -10.13 -6.08 20.46
C LYS A 43 -11.31 -5.26 19.92
N PRO A 44 -12.43 -5.89 19.56
CA PRO A 44 -13.62 -5.22 19.03
C PRO A 44 -14.11 -4.05 19.90
N ASN A 45 -14.15 -4.26 21.22
CA ASN A 45 -14.57 -3.24 22.17
C ASN A 45 -13.61 -2.03 22.26
N MET A 46 -12.37 -2.17 21.78
CA MET A 46 -11.41 -1.06 21.71
C MET A 46 -11.67 -0.15 20.51
N LEU A 47 -12.22 -0.68 19.41
CA LEU A 47 -12.58 0.10 18.23
C LEU A 47 -13.81 0.97 18.49
N ALA A 48 -14.68 0.55 19.41
CA ALA A 48 -15.83 1.34 19.85
C ALA A 48 -15.45 2.56 20.73
N GLN A 49 -14.18 2.67 21.14
CA GLN A 49 -13.71 3.84 21.87
C GLN A 49 -13.68 5.06 20.94
N PRO A 50 -13.92 6.27 21.48
CA PRO A 50 -13.81 7.48 20.68
C PRO A 50 -12.43 7.53 20.02
N PRO A 51 -12.36 7.96 18.75
CA PRO A 51 -11.07 8.04 18.09
C PRO A 51 -10.17 9.05 18.82
N TRP A 52 -8.87 9.03 18.53
CA TRP A 52 -7.88 9.85 19.25
C TRP A 52 -7.94 11.35 18.84
N HIS A 53 -9.14 11.90 18.69
CA HIS A 53 -9.49 13.24 18.23
C HIS A 53 -9.38 14.30 19.32
N GLY A 54 -8.30 14.28 20.11
CA GLY A 54 -7.84 15.50 20.77
C GLY A 54 -6.92 16.23 19.79
N ASP A 55 -7.24 17.48 19.45
CA ASP A 55 -6.76 18.28 18.29
C ASP A 55 -5.24 18.32 17.95
N GLN A 56 -4.37 17.62 18.68
CA GLN A 56 -2.92 17.63 18.47
C GLN A 56 -2.25 16.25 18.50
N VAL A 57 -2.98 15.18 18.79
CA VAL A 57 -2.39 13.83 18.83
C VAL A 57 -2.09 13.38 17.40
N LEU A 58 -0.80 13.18 17.08
CA LEU A 58 -0.30 12.67 15.79
C LEU A 58 -0.57 13.56 14.56
N SER A 59 -0.76 14.86 14.72
CA SER A 59 -0.93 15.80 13.59
C SER A 59 0.25 15.82 12.59
N SER A 60 1.43 15.45 13.07
CA SER A 60 2.66 15.33 12.27
C SER A 60 2.80 13.98 11.58
N LEU A 61 1.94 13.00 11.88
CA LEU A 61 2.07 11.64 11.36
C LEU A 61 1.86 11.62 9.85
N ARG A 62 2.82 11.04 9.14
CA ARG A 62 2.87 10.88 7.69
C ARG A 62 2.96 9.42 7.28
N SER A 63 3.64 8.59 8.07
CA SER A 63 3.84 7.17 7.77
C SER A 63 3.25 6.29 8.87
N LEU A 64 2.42 5.33 8.46
CA LEU A 64 1.75 4.39 9.35
C LEU A 64 1.94 2.97 8.83
N HIS A 65 2.58 2.12 9.62
CA HIS A 65 2.80 0.71 9.32
C HIS A 65 2.21 -0.12 10.46
N LEU A 66 1.18 -0.92 10.18
CA LEU A 66 0.49 -1.71 11.20
C LEU A 66 0.34 -3.16 10.75
N GLY A 67 0.85 -4.09 11.55
CA GLY A 67 0.46 -5.49 11.48
C GLY A 67 -0.62 -5.74 12.52
N LEU A 68 -1.76 -6.24 12.06
CA LEU A 68 -2.98 -6.31 12.83
C LEU A 68 -3.26 -7.75 13.25
N ILE A 69 -3.50 -7.94 14.54
CA ILE A 69 -4.03 -9.16 15.13
C ILE A 69 -5.45 -8.83 15.60
N VAL A 70 -6.43 -9.19 14.76
CA VAL A 70 -7.84 -8.88 15.00
C VAL A 70 -8.53 -10.14 15.49
N LYS A 71 -9.18 -10.07 16.67
CA LYS A 71 -10.06 -11.18 17.08
C LYS A 71 -11.32 -11.13 16.24
N SER A 72 -11.62 -12.22 15.53
CA SER A 72 -12.81 -12.34 14.67
C SER A 72 -14.07 -11.95 15.44
N VAL A 73 -14.84 -11.03 14.87
CA VAL A 73 -16.14 -10.64 15.39
C VAL A 73 -17.12 -10.42 14.25
N GLN A 74 -18.29 -11.01 14.40
CA GLN A 74 -19.44 -10.78 13.53
C GLN A 74 -20.03 -9.40 13.80
N GLY A 75 -20.29 -8.63 12.75
CA GLY A 75 -20.94 -7.31 12.82
C GLY A 75 -20.08 -6.15 12.34
N ALA A 76 -20.67 -4.96 12.23
CA ALA A 76 -19.93 -3.76 11.82
C ALA A 76 -18.95 -3.33 12.92
N LEU A 77 -17.68 -3.16 12.55
CA LEU A 77 -16.65 -2.63 13.45
C LEU A 77 -16.22 -1.24 12.96
N PRO A 78 -16.02 -0.28 13.89
CA PRO A 78 -15.34 0.97 13.55
C PRO A 78 -13.94 0.71 12.99
N SER A 79 -13.43 1.63 12.17
CA SER A 79 -12.11 1.43 11.57
C SER A 79 -11.01 1.68 12.58
N ILE A 80 -9.95 0.86 12.53
CA ILE A 80 -8.71 1.15 13.26
C ILE A 80 -8.08 2.47 12.80
N LEU A 81 -8.30 2.85 11.55
CA LEU A 81 -7.75 4.05 10.93
C LEU A 81 -8.49 5.32 11.37
N ASP A 82 -9.68 5.20 11.96
CA ASP A 82 -10.38 6.35 12.58
C ASP A 82 -9.52 6.96 13.70
N HIS A 83 -8.68 6.15 14.35
CA HIS A 83 -7.75 6.61 15.39
C HIS A 83 -6.54 7.39 14.84
N PHE A 84 -6.26 7.33 13.54
CA PHE A 84 -5.08 7.92 12.90
C PHE A 84 -5.50 8.90 11.82
N ARG A 85 -5.62 10.19 12.18
CA ARG A 85 -6.05 11.30 11.30
C ARG A 85 -5.59 11.11 9.83
N PRO A 86 -6.44 10.58 8.93
CA PRO A 86 -5.97 10.02 7.67
C PRO A 86 -5.55 11.10 6.66
N SER A 87 -6.07 12.32 6.80
CA SER A 87 -5.80 13.46 5.90
C SER A 87 -4.32 13.84 5.79
N SER A 88 -3.51 13.51 6.80
CA SER A 88 -2.08 13.83 6.80
C SER A 88 -1.18 12.66 6.41
N LEU A 89 -1.73 11.46 6.26
CA LEU A 89 -0.95 10.27 5.92
C LEU A 89 -0.51 10.31 4.45
N GLU A 90 0.76 10.03 4.24
CA GLU A 90 1.43 9.93 2.95
C GLU A 90 1.76 8.47 2.62
N THR A 91 2.07 7.68 3.64
CA THR A 91 2.38 6.25 3.53
C THR A 91 1.55 5.44 4.51
N VAL A 92 0.85 4.43 4.00
CA VAL A 92 0.11 3.47 4.80
C VAL A 92 0.47 2.05 4.36
N SER A 93 0.90 1.23 5.31
CA SER A 93 1.11 -0.20 5.12
C SER A 93 0.33 -0.95 6.19
N LEU A 94 -0.57 -1.81 5.75
CA LEU A 94 -1.42 -2.60 6.64
C LEU A 94 -1.26 -4.07 6.30
N ARG A 95 -1.09 -4.88 7.33
CA ARG A 95 -1.04 -6.34 7.20
C ARG A 95 -1.96 -6.99 8.19
N LEU A 96 -2.78 -7.91 7.73
CA LEU A 96 -3.55 -8.76 8.62
C LEU A 96 -2.72 -10.00 8.98
N LEU A 97 -2.19 -10.04 10.20
CA LEU A 97 -1.37 -11.17 10.67
C LEU A 97 -2.22 -12.34 11.14
N SER A 98 -3.38 -12.04 11.74
CA SER A 98 -4.36 -13.03 12.13
C SER A 98 -5.71 -12.37 12.40
N GLY A 99 -6.76 -13.17 12.25
CA GLY A 99 -8.14 -12.70 12.28
C GLY A 99 -8.83 -12.92 10.96
N LEU A 100 -10.15 -12.79 10.98
CA LEU A 100 -10.99 -12.88 9.80
C LEU A 100 -11.79 -11.59 9.72
N TRP A 101 -11.69 -10.92 8.58
CA TRP A 101 -12.59 -9.85 8.20
C TRP A 101 -13.71 -10.48 7.39
N TYR A 102 -14.95 -10.27 7.82
CA TYR A 102 -16.12 -10.66 7.05
C TYR A 102 -16.35 -9.66 5.91
N GLU A 103 -17.15 -10.07 4.92
CA GLU A 103 -17.45 -9.27 3.73
C GLU A 103 -17.84 -7.83 4.07
N GLY A 104 -17.27 -6.86 3.33
CA GLY A 104 -17.48 -5.43 3.55
C GLY A 104 -16.78 -4.83 4.77
N GLN A 105 -16.32 -5.63 5.74
CA GLN A 105 -15.57 -5.10 6.88
C GLN A 105 -14.19 -4.59 6.44
N ALA A 106 -13.52 -5.28 5.52
CA ALA A 106 -12.20 -4.87 5.04
C ALA A 106 -12.25 -3.49 4.37
N LEU A 107 -13.24 -3.25 3.50
CA LEU A 107 -13.46 -1.93 2.91
C LEU A 107 -13.86 -0.89 3.96
N ALA A 108 -14.73 -1.25 4.93
CA ALA A 108 -15.11 -0.35 6.01
C ALA A 108 -13.89 0.11 6.83
N ASN A 109 -12.92 -0.77 7.07
CA ASN A 109 -11.66 -0.42 7.73
C ASN A 109 -10.83 0.57 6.93
N LEU A 110 -10.84 0.48 5.61
CA LEU A 110 -10.03 1.33 4.75
C LEU A 110 -10.74 2.63 4.37
N ARG A 111 -12.05 2.75 4.64
CA ARG A 111 -12.86 3.94 4.34
C ARG A 111 -12.22 5.25 4.81
N PRO A 112 -11.57 5.36 5.99
CA PRO A 112 -10.93 6.61 6.39
C PRO A 112 -9.81 7.07 5.44
N LEU A 113 -9.15 6.13 4.73
CA LEU A 113 -8.14 6.47 3.73
C LEU A 113 -8.72 7.17 2.49
N MET A 114 -10.03 7.05 2.25
CA MET A 114 -10.70 7.79 1.17
C MET A 114 -10.65 9.31 1.39
N ALA A 115 -10.40 9.77 2.62
CA ALA A 115 -10.17 11.17 2.95
C ALA A 115 -8.68 11.56 2.99
N ALA A 116 -7.76 10.61 2.74
CA ALA A 116 -6.32 10.83 2.78
C ALA A 116 -5.82 11.47 1.48
N SER A 117 -6.02 12.79 1.33
CA SER A 117 -5.66 13.54 0.12
C SER A 117 -4.17 13.58 -0.20
N LYS A 118 -3.31 13.21 0.76
CA LYS A 118 -1.85 13.19 0.64
C LYS A 118 -1.28 11.78 0.46
N LEU A 119 -2.13 10.75 0.42
CA LEU A 119 -1.65 9.37 0.36
C LEU A 119 -0.97 9.11 -0.98
N ARG A 120 0.31 8.73 -0.93
CA ARG A 120 1.16 8.42 -2.09
C ARG A 120 1.50 6.94 -2.15
N VAL A 121 1.61 6.28 -0.99
CA VAL A 121 1.98 4.87 -0.88
C VAL A 121 0.92 4.11 -0.09
N LEU A 122 0.39 3.05 -0.69
CA LEU A 122 -0.54 2.13 -0.06
C LEU A 122 -0.05 0.70 -0.25
N SER A 123 0.13 0.01 0.86
CA SER A 123 0.52 -1.40 0.92
C SER A 123 -0.52 -2.15 1.75
N LEU A 124 -1.14 -3.15 1.14
CA LEU A 124 -2.16 -3.99 1.75
C LEU A 124 -1.72 -5.45 1.64
N HIS A 125 -1.54 -6.09 2.80
CA HIS A 125 -1.15 -7.48 2.91
C HIS A 125 -2.26 -8.25 3.63
N ASP A 126 -2.76 -9.30 3.00
CA ASP A 126 -3.73 -10.23 3.56
C ASP A 126 -5.09 -9.54 3.89
N TYR A 127 -5.44 -8.49 3.14
CA TYR A 127 -6.70 -7.75 3.28
C TYR A 127 -7.76 -8.24 2.29
N PRO A 128 -8.83 -8.93 2.70
CA PRO A 128 -9.78 -9.55 1.77
C PRO A 128 -10.70 -8.49 1.13
N LEU A 129 -10.27 -7.91 0.02
CA LEU A 129 -11.03 -6.93 -0.77
C LEU A 129 -11.28 -7.49 -2.16
N SER A 130 -12.54 -7.54 -2.59
CA SER A 130 -12.86 -7.79 -4.00
C SER A 130 -12.32 -6.69 -4.91
N ASP A 131 -12.15 -6.98 -6.21
CA ASP A 131 -11.76 -5.98 -7.21
C ASP A 131 -12.69 -4.76 -7.20
N THR A 132 -13.99 -4.96 -7.02
CA THR A 132 -14.97 -3.87 -6.94
C THR A 132 -14.70 -2.96 -5.74
N GLU A 133 -14.47 -3.53 -4.56
CA GLU A 133 -14.15 -2.77 -3.35
C GLU A 133 -12.79 -2.06 -3.49
N MET A 134 -11.80 -2.72 -4.11
CA MET A 134 -10.50 -2.14 -4.40
C MET A 134 -10.64 -0.93 -5.35
N VAL A 135 -11.39 -1.06 -6.44
CA VAL A 135 -11.64 0.06 -7.37
C VAL A 135 -12.38 1.20 -6.67
N GLN A 136 -13.36 0.89 -5.82
CA GLN A 136 -14.06 1.90 -5.02
C GLN A 136 -13.10 2.68 -4.11
N LEU A 137 -12.17 2.00 -3.45
CA LEU A 137 -11.13 2.61 -2.64
C LEU A 137 -10.19 3.49 -3.48
N LEU A 138 -9.61 2.92 -4.55
CA LEU A 138 -8.61 3.60 -5.39
C LEU A 138 -9.17 4.82 -6.12
N THR A 139 -10.45 4.81 -6.50
CA THR A 139 -11.11 5.97 -7.13
C THR A 139 -11.10 7.21 -6.23
N ARG A 140 -11.03 7.01 -4.90
CA ARG A 140 -11.00 8.10 -3.91
C ARG A 140 -9.58 8.58 -3.60
N ILE A 141 -8.55 7.92 -4.14
CA ILE A 141 -7.14 8.21 -3.82
C ILE A 141 -6.33 8.40 -5.13
N PRO A 142 -6.66 9.40 -5.96
CA PRO A 142 -5.98 9.62 -7.25
C PRO A 142 -4.52 10.07 -7.11
N SER A 143 -4.11 10.49 -5.90
CA SER A 143 -2.73 10.88 -5.56
C SER A 143 -1.77 9.70 -5.44
N LEU A 144 -2.28 8.46 -5.46
CA LEU A 144 -1.47 7.27 -5.21
C LEU A 144 -0.42 7.05 -6.31
N GLU A 145 0.82 6.88 -5.88
CA GLU A 145 1.99 6.66 -6.74
C GLU A 145 2.51 5.22 -6.64
N ARG A 146 2.34 4.57 -5.49
CA ARG A 146 2.84 3.23 -5.22
C ARG A 146 1.74 2.38 -4.59
N LEU A 147 1.42 1.27 -5.24
CA LEU A 147 0.43 0.30 -4.78
C LEU A 147 1.08 -1.06 -4.63
N ALA A 148 1.00 -1.65 -3.44
CA ALA A 148 1.43 -3.02 -3.17
C ALA A 148 0.27 -3.82 -2.61
N LEU A 149 -0.07 -4.92 -3.27
CA LEU A 149 -1.11 -5.86 -2.88
C LEU A 149 -0.49 -7.24 -2.71
N SER A 150 -0.75 -7.90 -1.59
CA SER A 150 -0.23 -9.23 -1.29
C SER A 150 -1.30 -10.09 -0.64
N TYR A 151 -1.52 -11.30 -1.16
CA TYR A 151 -2.52 -12.25 -0.68
C TYR A 151 -1.90 -13.64 -0.50
N PRO A 152 -2.27 -14.39 0.56
CA PRO A 152 -1.55 -15.60 0.93
C PRO A 152 -1.99 -16.83 0.15
N GLU A 153 -3.29 -17.03 -0.12
CA GLU A 153 -3.78 -18.31 -0.69
C GLU A 153 -4.97 -18.16 -1.67
N ASP A 154 -5.86 -17.19 -1.46
CA ASP A 154 -6.94 -16.87 -2.40
C ASP A 154 -6.70 -15.51 -3.06
N ALA A 155 -6.77 -15.48 -4.39
CA ALA A 155 -6.57 -14.23 -5.12
C ALA A 155 -7.85 -13.39 -5.04
N TYR A 156 -7.84 -12.40 -4.16
CA TYR A 156 -8.89 -11.38 -4.10
C TYR A 156 -8.73 -10.30 -5.19
N THR A 157 -7.61 -10.33 -5.90
CA THR A 157 -7.30 -9.43 -7.01
C THR A 157 -7.17 -10.20 -8.31
N SER A 158 -8.02 -9.88 -9.28
CA SER A 158 -8.02 -10.50 -10.61
C SER A 158 -7.55 -9.55 -11.71
N ASP A 159 -7.56 -10.06 -12.94
CA ASP A 159 -7.33 -9.26 -14.14
C ASP A 159 -8.29 -8.06 -14.27
N ASN A 160 -9.49 -8.13 -13.70
CA ASN A 160 -10.45 -7.01 -13.74
C ASN A 160 -9.88 -5.73 -13.11
N LEU A 161 -9.16 -5.83 -11.98
CA LEU A 161 -8.53 -4.65 -11.37
C LEU A 161 -7.47 -4.04 -12.30
N VAL A 162 -6.63 -4.89 -12.90
CA VAL A 162 -5.57 -4.44 -13.80
C VAL A 162 -6.14 -3.82 -15.06
N ASP A 163 -7.26 -4.34 -15.56
CA ASP A 163 -7.98 -3.79 -16.70
C ASP A 163 -8.50 -2.37 -16.44
N VAL A 164 -9.07 -2.14 -15.25
CA VAL A 164 -9.50 -0.80 -14.83
C VAL A 164 -8.31 0.17 -14.68
N LEU A 165 -7.13 -0.32 -14.30
CA LEU A 165 -5.90 0.49 -14.27
C LEU A 165 -5.31 0.76 -15.66
N ARG A 166 -5.63 -0.10 -16.65
CA ARG A 166 -5.07 -0.11 -18.01
C ARG A 166 -5.73 0.91 -18.93
N LEU A 167 -7.02 1.17 -18.75
CA LEU A 167 -7.79 2.02 -19.66
C LEU A 167 -8.46 3.18 -18.90
N PRO A 168 -8.60 4.35 -19.54
CA PRO A 168 -9.38 5.44 -18.96
C PRO A 168 -10.86 5.05 -18.92
N VAL A 169 -11.50 5.21 -17.76
CA VAL A 169 -12.93 5.04 -17.57
C VAL A 169 -13.58 6.41 -17.62
N ARG A 170 -14.52 6.62 -18.56
CA ARG A 170 -15.16 7.93 -18.79
C ARG A 170 -14.17 9.07 -19.00
N GLY A 171 -13.05 8.79 -19.67
CA GLY A 171 -12.01 9.77 -20.00
C GLY A 171 -10.98 10.03 -18.88
N ALA A 172 -11.11 9.41 -17.71
CA ALA A 172 -10.17 9.56 -16.60
C ALA A 172 -9.49 8.23 -16.26
N TRP A 173 -8.20 8.29 -15.91
CA TRP A 173 -7.46 7.13 -15.43
C TRP A 173 -7.67 6.96 -13.93
N LEU A 174 -7.88 5.72 -13.46
CA LEU A 174 -8.17 5.44 -12.05
C LEU A 174 -7.06 5.95 -11.12
N LEU A 175 -5.80 5.63 -11.45
CA LEU A 175 -4.62 6.07 -10.71
C LEU A 175 -3.64 6.76 -11.65
N PRO A 176 -3.84 8.04 -12.00
CA PRO A 176 -3.03 8.70 -13.02
C PRO A 176 -1.58 8.86 -12.56
N ARG A 177 -1.31 8.92 -11.26
CA ARG A 177 0.05 9.09 -10.70
C ARG A 177 0.79 7.78 -10.41
N LEU A 178 0.16 6.62 -10.62
CA LEU A 178 0.78 5.33 -10.34
C LEU A 178 2.07 5.15 -11.15
N THR A 179 3.16 4.90 -10.43
CA THR A 179 4.50 4.62 -10.97
C THR A 179 4.99 3.23 -10.56
N HIS A 180 4.56 2.71 -9.41
CA HIS A 180 4.97 1.41 -8.90
C HIS A 180 3.74 0.55 -8.60
N LEU A 181 3.71 -0.65 -9.18
CA LEU A 181 2.68 -1.64 -8.92
C LEU A 181 3.31 -2.96 -8.52
N TYR A 182 2.94 -3.47 -7.34
CA TYR A 182 3.33 -4.77 -6.86
C TYR A 182 2.07 -5.58 -6.56
N ILE A 183 1.93 -6.75 -7.19
CA ILE A 183 0.85 -7.67 -6.91
C ILE A 183 1.45 -9.04 -6.63
N ARG A 184 1.27 -9.55 -5.41
CA ARG A 184 1.62 -10.91 -5.02
C ARG A 184 0.34 -11.68 -4.75
N GLY A 185 0.01 -12.61 -5.64
CA GLY A 185 -0.98 -13.65 -5.37
C GLY A 185 -0.29 -14.99 -5.55
N VAL A 186 -0.39 -15.87 -4.56
CA VAL A 186 0.02 -17.27 -4.74
C VAL A 186 -1.10 -17.91 -5.56
N ALA A 187 -0.87 -18.08 -6.86
CA ALA A 187 -1.75 -18.95 -7.64
C ALA A 187 -1.48 -20.37 -7.13
N SER A 188 -2.39 -20.93 -6.33
CA SER A 188 -2.47 -22.37 -6.14
C SER A 188 -2.46 -23.03 -7.51
N GLN A 189 -1.73 -24.13 -7.65
CA GLN A 189 -1.37 -24.82 -8.91
C GLN A 189 -2.58 -25.36 -9.73
N SER A 190 -3.80 -24.97 -9.39
CA SER A 190 -5.04 -25.34 -10.05
C SER A 190 -5.82 -24.09 -10.44
N GLN A 191 -5.77 -23.71 -11.73
CA GLN A 191 -6.84 -23.05 -12.50
C GLN A 191 -7.75 -22.03 -11.77
N SER A 192 -7.21 -21.21 -10.87
CA SER A 192 -8.00 -20.14 -10.25
C SER A 192 -8.08 -18.99 -11.25
N GLU A 193 -9.29 -18.74 -11.78
CA GLU A 193 -9.64 -17.59 -12.62
C GLU A 193 -9.27 -16.24 -11.99
N ALA A 194 -8.99 -16.23 -10.68
CA ALA A 194 -8.71 -15.03 -9.93
C ALA A 194 -7.23 -14.61 -9.93
N SER A 195 -6.34 -15.22 -10.73
CA SER A 195 -4.94 -14.78 -10.78
C SER A 195 -4.71 -13.64 -11.77
N VAL A 196 -3.95 -12.62 -11.37
CA VAL A 196 -3.49 -11.57 -12.29
C VAL A 196 -2.51 -12.16 -13.32
N SER A 197 -2.81 -11.99 -14.60
CA SER A 197 -2.01 -12.45 -15.72
C SER A 197 -0.82 -11.51 -15.98
N VAL A 198 0.34 -12.10 -16.27
CA VAL A 198 1.54 -11.34 -16.66
C VAL A 198 1.29 -10.54 -17.94
N TRP A 199 0.55 -11.13 -18.88
CA TRP A 199 0.20 -10.48 -20.13
C TRP A 199 -0.57 -9.19 -19.88
N LEU A 200 -1.57 -9.19 -18.99
CA LEU A 200 -2.37 -8.00 -18.73
C LEU A 200 -1.57 -6.91 -18.02
N LEU A 201 -0.65 -7.28 -17.11
CA LEU A 201 0.28 -6.32 -16.51
C LEU A 201 1.20 -5.67 -17.57
N LEU A 202 1.65 -6.42 -18.56
CA LEU A 202 2.43 -5.86 -19.69
C LEU A 202 1.58 -4.96 -20.58
N GLU A 203 0.31 -5.32 -20.83
CA GLU A 203 -0.64 -4.48 -21.57
C GLU A 203 -0.95 -3.17 -20.83
N LEU A 204 -1.09 -3.20 -19.50
CA LEU A 204 -1.17 -2.01 -18.65
C LEU A 204 0.02 -1.07 -18.88
N VAL A 205 1.25 -1.62 -18.87
CA VAL A 205 2.47 -0.84 -19.11
C VAL A 205 2.47 -0.23 -20.52
N ARG A 206 2.13 -1.02 -21.54
CA ARG A 206 2.05 -0.58 -22.94
C ARG A 206 1.02 0.53 -23.12
N ALA A 207 -0.17 0.36 -22.54
CA ALA A 207 -1.27 1.33 -22.63
C ALA A 207 -0.87 2.69 -22.04
N ARG A 208 -0.27 2.70 -20.85
CA ARG A 208 0.18 3.95 -20.21
C ARG A 208 1.30 4.60 -21.00
N ARG A 209 2.31 3.84 -21.49
CA ARG A 209 3.37 4.37 -22.35
C ARG A 209 2.83 4.95 -23.66
N LYS A 210 1.85 4.29 -24.29
CA LYS A 210 1.16 4.80 -25.48
C LYS A 210 0.46 6.12 -25.17
N ALA A 211 -0.34 6.20 -24.10
CA ALA A 211 -1.03 7.42 -23.71
C ALA A 211 -0.07 8.61 -23.50
N ARG A 212 1.11 8.38 -22.90
CA ARG A 212 2.16 9.41 -22.77
C ARG A 212 2.70 9.87 -24.11
N ARG A 213 3.02 8.94 -25.01
CA ARG A 213 3.51 9.26 -26.37
C ARG A 213 2.47 10.03 -27.16
N ASP A 214 1.21 9.60 -27.10
CA ASP A 214 0.10 10.26 -27.80
C ASP A 214 -0.16 11.68 -27.24
N ALA A 215 0.07 11.92 -25.95
CA ALA A 215 -0.01 13.26 -25.36
C ALA A 215 1.17 14.14 -25.80
N ALA A 216 2.39 13.60 -25.79
CA ALA A 216 3.58 14.30 -26.26
C ALA A 216 3.49 14.70 -27.73
N PHE A 217 3.03 13.78 -28.60
CA PHE A 217 2.81 14.03 -30.03
C PHE A 217 1.78 15.14 -30.27
N ARG A 218 0.77 15.24 -29.40
CA ARG A 218 -0.28 16.27 -29.45
C ARG A 218 0.09 17.55 -28.71
N HIS A 219 1.30 17.67 -28.16
CA HIS A 219 1.71 18.77 -27.28
C HIS A 219 0.71 19.03 -26.14
N ALA A 220 0.08 17.98 -25.63
CA ALA A 220 -0.94 18.03 -24.58
C ALA A 220 -0.37 17.63 -23.21
N LEU A 221 -1.07 18.02 -22.13
CA LEU A 221 -0.74 17.57 -20.78
C LEU A 221 -0.84 16.04 -20.68
N CYS A 222 0.17 15.43 -20.07
CA CYS A 222 0.27 13.99 -19.93
C CYS A 222 -0.79 13.46 -18.94
N PRO A 223 -1.75 12.63 -19.37
CA PRO A 223 -2.85 12.22 -18.51
C PRO A 223 -2.46 11.19 -17.45
N VAL A 224 -1.29 10.55 -17.62
CA VAL A 224 -0.78 9.49 -16.73
C VAL A 224 0.74 9.50 -16.58
N ALA A 225 1.20 9.07 -15.40
CA ALA A 225 2.57 8.68 -15.17
C ALA A 225 2.90 7.34 -15.86
N ALA A 226 4.18 7.16 -16.20
CA ALA A 226 4.68 5.86 -16.63
C ALA A 226 4.88 4.95 -15.42
N LEU A 227 4.64 3.66 -15.64
CA LEU A 227 5.02 2.64 -14.68
C LEU A 227 6.53 2.42 -14.78
N VAL A 228 7.19 2.72 -13.68
CA VAL A 228 8.64 2.58 -13.46
C VAL A 228 8.96 1.14 -13.06
N SER A 229 8.12 0.53 -12.22
CA SER A 229 8.28 -0.84 -11.76
C SER A 229 6.93 -1.51 -11.69
N VAL A 230 6.82 -2.69 -12.31
CA VAL A 230 5.65 -3.56 -12.21
C VAL A 230 6.12 -4.95 -11.83
N ARG A 231 5.57 -5.49 -10.76
CA ARG A 231 5.97 -6.79 -10.20
C ARG A 231 4.79 -7.70 -9.98
N ARG A 232 4.99 -8.98 -10.30
CA ARG A 232 4.09 -10.08 -9.97
C ARG A 232 4.84 -11.06 -9.07
N GLY A 233 4.53 -11.05 -7.77
CA GLY A 233 5.33 -11.76 -6.77
C GLY A 233 6.79 -11.32 -6.83
N GLU A 234 7.71 -12.27 -6.96
CA GLU A 234 9.15 -11.99 -7.05
C GLU A 234 9.62 -11.58 -8.46
N SER A 235 8.75 -11.69 -9.48
CA SER A 235 9.09 -11.39 -10.87
C SER A 235 8.89 -9.92 -11.19
N GLU A 236 9.95 -9.24 -11.59
CA GLU A 236 9.91 -7.89 -12.16
C GLU A 236 9.63 -7.95 -13.65
N LEU A 237 8.56 -7.26 -14.08
CA LEU A 237 8.05 -7.30 -15.46
C LEU A 237 8.49 -6.07 -16.27
N VAL A 238 8.85 -5.00 -15.59
CA VAL A 238 9.39 -3.78 -16.19
C VAL A 238 10.74 -3.53 -15.54
N PRO A 239 11.84 -3.54 -16.29
CA PRO A 239 13.13 -3.26 -15.72
C PRO A 239 13.23 -1.77 -15.36
N PRO A 240 13.97 -1.42 -14.31
CA PRO A 240 14.09 -0.04 -13.86
C PRO A 240 14.71 0.85 -14.94
N PRO A 241 14.30 2.14 -15.03
CA PRO A 241 14.86 3.07 -15.99
C PRO A 241 16.38 3.19 -15.78
N GLY A 242 17.15 2.85 -16.81
CA GLY A 242 18.62 2.81 -16.77
C GLY A 242 19.24 1.44 -17.08
N SER A 243 18.45 0.36 -17.13
CA SER A 243 18.91 -0.90 -17.72
C SER A 243 18.85 -0.79 -19.25
N GLU A 244 19.98 -0.54 -19.91
CA GLU A 244 20.03 -0.49 -21.37
C GLU A 244 19.59 -1.82 -21.99
N ASP A 245 18.61 -1.70 -22.87
CA ASP A 245 18.13 -2.71 -23.80
C ASP A 245 19.17 -2.84 -24.93
N LYS A 246 19.99 -3.90 -24.92
CA LYS A 246 20.98 -4.17 -26.00
C LYS A 246 20.94 -5.56 -26.62
N THR A 247 20.10 -6.49 -26.17
CA THR A 247 20.29 -7.89 -26.61
C THR A 247 19.11 -8.56 -27.29
N GLY A 248 17.88 -8.04 -27.29
CA GLY A 248 16.81 -8.62 -28.12
C GLY A 248 16.60 -10.14 -27.95
N ILE A 249 16.89 -10.70 -26.76
CA ILE A 249 16.77 -12.13 -26.44
C ILE A 249 15.68 -12.32 -25.37
N PRO A 250 14.89 -13.42 -25.38
CA PRO A 250 13.71 -13.56 -24.55
C PRO A 250 14.06 -13.65 -23.06
N TRP A 251 13.29 -12.93 -22.25
CA TRP A 251 13.44 -12.81 -20.80
C TRP A 251 13.00 -14.09 -20.07
N THR A 252 13.86 -15.11 -20.07
CA THR A 252 13.76 -16.23 -19.13
C THR A 252 15.07 -16.37 -18.35
N ARG A 253 14.95 -16.25 -17.01
CA ARG A 253 15.98 -16.35 -15.97
C ARG A 253 16.98 -15.19 -15.91
N MET A 254 16.73 -14.27 -14.97
CA MET A 254 17.82 -13.64 -14.21
C MET A 254 17.84 -14.19 -12.78
N PRO A 255 19.02 -14.49 -12.21
CA PRO A 255 19.15 -14.96 -10.83
C PRO A 255 18.91 -13.82 -9.83
N ALA A 256 18.44 -14.17 -8.64
CA ALA A 256 18.14 -13.22 -7.56
C ALA A 256 19.39 -12.40 -7.15
N PRO A 257 19.23 -11.11 -6.79
CA PRO A 257 20.34 -10.29 -6.30
C PRO A 257 20.78 -10.74 -4.89
N ALA A 258 22.08 -10.61 -4.61
CA ALA A 258 22.71 -11.00 -3.35
C ALA A 258 22.20 -10.19 -2.14
N PRO A 259 22.17 -10.78 -0.93
CA PRO A 259 21.65 -10.11 0.28
C PRO A 259 22.55 -8.96 0.74
N ALA A 260 21.92 -7.85 1.14
CA ALA A 260 22.55 -6.66 1.70
C ALA A 260 23.04 -6.87 3.16
N PRO A 261 24.02 -6.09 3.65
CA PRO A 261 24.64 -6.28 4.97
C PRO A 261 23.70 -6.05 6.18
N ALA A 262 23.93 -6.83 7.23
CA ALA A 262 23.01 -7.19 8.31
C ALA A 262 22.76 -6.16 9.45
N SER A 263 22.81 -4.84 9.22
CA SER A 263 22.76 -3.86 10.33
C SER A 263 21.49 -3.02 10.50
N SER A 264 20.43 -3.31 9.76
CA SER A 264 19.08 -2.79 10.04
C SER A 264 18.10 -3.91 9.72
N GLN A 265 17.54 -4.58 10.72
CA GLN A 265 16.53 -5.61 10.44
C GLN A 265 15.37 -4.96 9.68
N PRO A 266 15.15 -5.32 8.41
CA PRO A 266 14.05 -4.79 7.65
C PRO A 266 12.76 -5.30 8.30
N GLY A 267 11.84 -4.39 8.61
CA GLY A 267 10.51 -4.82 9.04
C GLY A 267 9.80 -5.50 7.88
N TRP A 268 8.80 -6.33 8.16
CA TRP A 268 8.01 -7.01 7.14
C TRP A 268 7.29 -6.06 6.16
N TRP A 269 7.26 -4.75 6.46
CA TRP A 269 6.79 -3.66 5.60
C TRP A 269 7.82 -3.18 4.57
N ASP A 270 8.98 -3.85 4.47
CA ASP A 270 9.91 -3.70 3.35
C ASP A 270 9.23 -4.22 2.07
N ILE A 271 8.35 -3.38 1.53
CA ILE A 271 8.05 -3.35 0.09
C ILE A 271 9.44 -3.43 -0.58
N PRO A 272 9.67 -4.34 -1.55
CA PRO A 272 11.01 -4.60 -2.09
C PRO A 272 11.80 -3.31 -2.21
N ALA A 273 12.97 -3.20 -1.57
CA ALA A 273 13.64 -1.92 -1.22
C ALA A 273 13.71 -0.87 -2.35
N GLN A 274 13.64 -1.32 -3.61
CA GLN A 274 13.58 -0.51 -4.83
C GLN A 274 12.27 0.29 -5.00
N ILE A 275 11.15 -0.15 -4.43
CA ILE A 275 9.87 0.59 -4.42
C ILE A 275 9.88 1.68 -3.33
N ILE A 276 10.83 1.70 -2.39
CA ILE A 276 10.91 2.71 -1.32
C ILE A 276 11.99 3.77 -1.62
N ARG A 277 13.17 3.37 -2.11
CA ARG A 277 14.39 4.21 -2.25
C ARG A 277 14.29 5.46 -3.14
N GLY A 278 13.20 5.64 -3.90
CA GLY A 278 13.00 6.83 -4.74
C GLY A 278 12.46 8.08 -4.02
N LEU A 279 12.38 8.10 -2.67
CA LEU A 279 11.98 9.29 -1.90
C LEU A 279 13.17 9.97 -1.18
N GLU A 280 14.38 9.42 -1.26
CA GLU A 280 15.57 9.93 -0.56
C GLU A 280 16.52 10.73 -1.48
N TYR A 281 16.09 11.09 -2.69
CA TYR A 281 16.89 11.86 -3.66
C TYR A 281 16.15 13.08 -4.26
N GLU A 282 15.31 13.73 -3.47
CA GLU A 282 14.90 15.13 -3.73
C GLU A 282 15.21 15.99 -2.49
N GLU A 283 16.50 16.22 -2.26
CA GLU A 283 17.04 17.46 -1.67
C GLU A 283 18.16 17.98 -2.58
#